data_AF-A0A528NUV0-F1
#
_entry.id   AF-A0A528NUV0-F1
#
_cell.length_a   1.000
_cell.length_b   1.000
_cell.length_c   1.000
_cell.angle_alpha   90.00
_cell.angle_beta   90.00
_cell.angle_gamma   90.00
#
_symmetry.space_group_name_H-M   'P 1'
#
loop_
_entity.id
_entity.type
_entity.pdbx_description
1 polymer ?
#
loop_
_entity_poly.entity_id
_entity_poly.type
_entity_poly.pdbx_seq_one_letter_code
_entity_poly.pdbx_strand_id
1 'polypeptide(L)'
;MEIDLPQSIWAARQGTEGDLASLQRTFELFVCRGVILSGGPLSKRIAGLGLAATVAAMPWPVYSGVLANGVTEAAVATAIPSPFLDFLSAAPEFEIIDPGTTSTSGGKGERTLAEALKGTVSILSEGAEQIVIGMSVHKFGEYKVSQHIASEILRAAKDTQFPADTLFAIAEKESSFDINNRPPKGSALGLMQFLDQTWLEAVKKYGAEFGLGDEAELIRTRPEGKREHHFVEDKAEEQRILEFRRDPYLSAALAAKNLLAAKESIEARLEKAMDERDLYLPHFLGTNGAATLLSNADEKPNATASKIFPKAARFNTAIFRAEGKQLTVGQFHQRLRSFLEARIGKYSDVETRVKEADLSWTAGIEDLVYDLGKRLAMAMRR
;
A
#
# COMPACT_ATOMS: atom_id res chain seq x y z
N MET A 1 -44.01 -18.04 -43.42
CA MET A 1 -43.20 -19.19 -42.97
C MET A 1 -42.33 -18.70 -41.83
N GLU A 2 -42.98 -18.43 -40.70
CA GLU A 2 -42.30 -18.22 -39.42
C GLU A 2 -41.81 -19.58 -38.89
N ILE A 3 -40.78 -19.54 -38.05
CA ILE A 3 -40.40 -20.67 -37.19
C ILE A 3 -40.24 -20.11 -35.79
N ASP A 4 -41.02 -20.68 -34.86
CA ASP A 4 -41.13 -20.26 -33.46
C ASP A 4 -39.87 -20.46 -32.63
N LEU A 5 -39.71 -19.59 -31.62
CA LEU A 5 -39.17 -19.97 -30.31
C LEU A 5 -40.09 -19.38 -29.22
N PRO A 6 -40.74 -20.21 -28.38
CA PRO A 6 -41.82 -19.75 -27.50
C PRO A 6 -41.34 -19.19 -26.15
N GLN A 7 -42.12 -18.26 -25.58
CA GLN A 7 -42.05 -17.88 -24.17
C GLN A 7 -43.11 -18.58 -23.32
N SER A 8 -42.69 -19.16 -22.20
CA SER A 8 -43.49 -19.45 -21.00
C SER A 8 -42.51 -19.55 -19.81
N ILE A 9 -42.40 -18.58 -18.91
CA ILE A 9 -43.34 -18.17 -17.83
C ILE A 9 -43.50 -19.24 -16.72
N TRP A 10 -42.76 -19.02 -15.63
CA TRP A 10 -43.08 -19.27 -14.21
C TRP A 10 -43.55 -20.67 -13.74
N ALA A 11 -42.67 -21.41 -13.06
CA ALA A 11 -42.96 -22.13 -11.79
C ALA A 11 -41.65 -22.56 -11.07
N ALA A 12 -41.66 -22.56 -9.73
CA ALA A 12 -40.57 -22.91 -8.79
C ALA A 12 -39.26 -22.11 -8.93
N ARG A 13 -38.84 -21.23 -8.01
CA ARG A 13 -39.32 -20.85 -6.67
C ARG A 13 -39.45 -21.98 -5.63
N GLN A 14 -38.34 -22.62 -5.28
CA GLN A 14 -37.96 -22.93 -3.89
C GLN A 14 -36.43 -23.09 -3.80
N GLY A 15 -35.82 -22.51 -2.75
CA GLY A 15 -34.38 -22.64 -2.46
C GLY A 15 -33.62 -21.30 -2.43
N THR A 16 -33.73 -20.57 -1.32
CA THR A 16 -32.75 -19.59 -0.74
C THR A 16 -33.33 -18.72 0.40
N GLU A 17 -34.61 -18.86 0.77
CA GLU A 17 -35.20 -18.21 1.97
C GLU A 17 -34.99 -19.00 3.29
N GLY A 18 -33.93 -19.82 3.38
CA GLY A 18 -33.66 -20.68 4.54
C GLY A 18 -32.83 -20.04 5.67
N ASP A 19 -31.78 -19.27 5.33
CA ASP A 19 -30.72 -18.95 6.30
C ASP A 19 -30.79 -17.58 6.96
N LEU A 20 -31.55 -16.62 6.42
CA LEU A 20 -31.63 -15.28 7.02
C LEU A 20 -32.64 -15.19 8.19
N ALA A 21 -33.60 -16.11 8.27
CA ALA A 21 -34.57 -16.17 9.37
C ALA A 21 -34.03 -16.81 10.66
N SER A 22 -32.91 -17.55 10.60
CA SER A 22 -32.29 -18.19 11.77
C SER A 22 -31.39 -17.22 12.54
N LEU A 23 -30.62 -16.38 11.83
CA LEU A 23 -29.67 -15.43 12.44
C LEU A 23 -30.37 -14.30 13.21
N GLN A 24 -31.55 -13.86 12.75
CA GLN A 24 -32.24 -12.70 13.32
C GLN A 24 -33.00 -13.00 14.63
N ARG A 25 -33.24 -14.27 14.97
CA ARG A 25 -33.87 -14.66 16.26
C ARG A 25 -32.89 -14.76 17.43
N THR A 26 -31.59 -14.82 17.17
CA THR A 26 -30.57 -15.08 18.21
C THR A 26 -30.14 -13.80 18.94
N PHE A 27 -30.40 -12.62 18.36
CA PHE A 27 -29.89 -11.33 18.86
C PHE A 27 -30.84 -10.63 19.87
N GLU A 28 -32.14 -10.89 19.82
CA GLU A 28 -33.17 -10.22 20.64
C GLU A 28 -33.26 -10.72 22.11
N LEU A 29 -32.56 -11.80 22.48
CA LEU A 29 -32.79 -12.52 23.75
C LEU A 29 -31.88 -12.15 24.92
N PHE A 30 -30.93 -11.20 24.78
CA PHE A 30 -29.88 -10.98 25.79
C PHE A 30 -29.79 -9.58 26.44
N VAL A 31 -30.75 -8.67 26.20
CA VAL A 31 -30.76 -7.33 26.82
C VAL A 31 -31.99 -7.14 27.71
N CYS A 32 -31.92 -7.59 28.97
CA CYS A 32 -32.88 -7.19 30.02
C CYS A 32 -32.32 -7.36 31.46
N ARG A 33 -32.18 -6.22 32.17
CA ARG A 33 -31.91 -6.04 33.64
C ARG A 33 -30.56 -6.56 34.19
N GLY A 34 -29.84 -5.86 35.08
CA GLY A 34 -30.01 -4.48 35.58
C GLY A 34 -29.31 -4.21 36.94
N VAL A 35 -28.96 -2.92 37.16
CA VAL A 35 -28.89 -2.18 38.46
C VAL A 35 -27.74 -2.41 39.48
N ILE A 36 -26.77 -1.48 39.45
CA ILE A 36 -26.12 -0.61 40.48
C ILE A 36 -26.26 -0.88 42.01
N LEU A 37 -25.17 -0.56 42.76
CA LEU A 37 -25.01 -0.09 44.18
C LEU A 37 -24.23 -1.08 45.11
N SER A 38 -23.38 -0.69 46.09
CA SER A 38 -22.61 0.55 46.41
C SER A 38 -21.74 0.35 47.68
N GLY A 39 -20.54 0.96 47.79
CA GLY A 39 -19.86 1.29 49.09
C GLY A 39 -18.67 0.43 49.54
N GLY A 40 -17.57 1.07 49.98
CA GLY A 40 -16.37 0.47 50.64
C GLY A 40 -16.42 0.59 52.18
N PRO A 41 -15.32 0.92 52.93
CA PRO A 41 -13.89 1.02 52.56
C PRO A 41 -12.89 0.50 53.67
N LEU A 42 -11.57 0.80 53.54
CA LEU A 42 -10.45 0.60 54.51
C LEU A 42 -9.93 -0.86 54.76
N SER A 43 -8.64 -1.15 55.07
CA SER A 43 -7.36 -0.39 54.95
C SER A 43 -6.10 -1.25 55.29
N LYS A 44 -4.90 -0.74 54.91
CA LYS A 44 -3.53 -0.94 55.50
C LYS A 44 -2.67 -2.19 55.17
N ARG A 45 -1.59 -1.91 54.41
CA ARG A 45 -0.14 -2.25 54.61
C ARG A 45 0.27 -3.67 55.10
N ILE A 46 1.22 -4.30 54.38
CA ILE A 46 2.64 -4.54 54.76
C ILE A 46 3.39 -5.21 53.57
N ALA A 47 4.73 -5.27 53.60
CA ALA A 47 5.62 -5.53 52.46
C ALA A 47 6.36 -6.89 52.47
N GLY A 48 6.95 -7.27 51.32
CA GLY A 48 8.28 -7.92 51.27
C GLY A 48 8.41 -9.26 50.53
N LEU A 49 9.58 -9.45 49.88
CA LEU A 49 10.08 -10.64 49.15
C LEU A 49 9.39 -10.95 47.79
N GLY A 50 10.06 -11.33 46.71
CA GLY A 50 11.50 -11.45 46.42
C GLY A 50 11.94 -12.88 46.08
N LEU A 51 12.15 -13.20 44.79
CA LEU A 51 12.95 -14.34 44.34
C LEU A 51 13.47 -14.13 42.91
N ALA A 52 14.60 -14.78 42.56
CA ALA A 52 15.27 -14.68 41.26
C ALA A 52 15.24 -16.01 40.50
N ALA A 53 15.48 -15.97 39.18
CA ALA A 53 15.79 -17.16 38.37
C ALA A 53 16.82 -16.84 37.28
N THR A 54 17.90 -17.62 37.25
CA THR A 54 19.01 -17.55 36.30
C THR A 54 18.82 -18.59 35.20
N VAL A 55 19.22 -18.30 33.94
CA VAL A 55 19.43 -19.31 32.90
C VAL A 55 20.81 -19.14 32.29
N ALA A 56 21.52 -20.25 32.10
CA ALA A 56 22.95 -20.29 31.81
C ALA A 56 23.30 -20.25 30.31
N ALA A 57 24.47 -19.70 30.01
CA ALA A 57 25.17 -19.85 28.73
C ALA A 57 26.21 -20.99 28.82
N MET A 58 26.53 -21.64 27.69
CA MET A 58 27.69 -22.52 27.44
C MET A 58 27.85 -22.70 25.89
N PRO A 59 29.02 -23.12 25.35
CA PRO A 59 29.66 -22.36 24.26
C PRO A 59 30.06 -23.19 23.02
N TRP A 60 30.68 -22.51 22.03
CA TRP A 60 31.39 -23.13 20.91
C TRP A 60 32.88 -22.69 20.91
N PRO A 61 33.88 -23.54 20.57
CA PRO A 61 35.29 -23.18 20.72
C PRO A 61 35.82 -22.27 19.61
N VAL A 62 36.78 -21.42 19.96
CA VAL A 62 37.68 -20.72 19.03
C VAL A 62 39.01 -21.48 18.94
N TYR A 63 39.55 -21.60 17.74
CA TYR A 63 40.97 -21.90 17.51
C TYR A 63 41.53 -20.87 16.54
N SER A 64 42.73 -20.35 16.80
CA SER A 64 43.36 -19.28 16.01
C SER A 64 44.85 -19.52 15.78
N GLY A 65 45.32 -19.14 14.59
CA GLY A 65 46.74 -19.08 14.19
C GLY A 65 46.90 -19.41 12.71
N VAL A 66 47.79 -18.79 11.92
CA VAL A 66 48.67 -17.61 12.11
C VAL A 66 48.76 -16.89 10.74
N LEU A 67 49.03 -15.58 10.74
CA LEU A 67 49.05 -14.71 9.55
C LEU A 67 50.33 -14.83 8.70
N ALA A 68 50.21 -14.51 7.41
CA ALA A 68 51.30 -13.94 6.61
C ALA A 68 50.75 -12.86 5.63
N ASN A 69 51.45 -11.73 5.55
CA ASN A 69 51.26 -10.59 4.63
C ASN A 69 50.04 -9.65 4.87
N GLY A 70 50.27 -8.57 5.64
CA GLY A 70 49.57 -7.28 5.43
C GLY A 70 50.09 -6.58 4.16
N VAL A 71 49.65 -5.40 3.72
CA VAL A 71 49.14 -4.17 4.38
C VAL A 71 48.43 -3.34 3.28
N THR A 72 47.27 -2.71 3.42
CA THR A 72 46.26 -2.53 4.49
C THR A 72 44.91 -2.12 3.86
N GLU A 73 43.80 -2.23 4.60
CA GLU A 73 42.51 -1.60 4.26
C GLU A 73 42.08 -0.66 5.40
N ALA A 74 41.52 0.52 5.07
CA ALA A 74 41.15 1.54 6.04
C ALA A 74 39.68 1.39 6.48
N ALA A 75 39.45 1.32 7.79
CA ALA A 75 38.11 1.18 8.34
C ALA A 75 37.25 2.43 8.16
N VAL A 76 36.03 2.26 7.67
CA VAL A 76 34.94 3.24 7.81
C VAL A 76 33.81 2.56 8.55
N ALA A 77 33.58 2.97 9.80
CA ALA A 77 32.47 2.50 10.60
C ALA A 77 31.16 3.13 10.08
N THR A 78 30.26 2.32 9.55
CA THR A 78 28.88 2.72 9.27
C THR A 78 28.01 2.46 10.48
N ALA A 79 27.86 3.47 11.33
CA ALA A 79 26.79 3.50 12.31
C ALA A 79 25.44 3.49 11.57
N ILE A 80 24.57 2.54 11.91
CA ILE A 80 23.19 2.51 11.41
C ILE A 80 22.44 3.63 12.12
N PRO A 81 21.84 4.61 11.41
CA PRO A 81 21.00 5.61 12.05
C PRO A 81 19.70 4.95 12.51
N SER A 82 19.40 5.07 13.80
CA SER A 82 18.15 4.60 14.41
C SER A 82 17.08 5.68 14.35
N PRO A 83 15.92 5.43 13.71
CA PRO A 83 14.68 6.18 13.99
C PRO A 83 13.64 5.33 14.75
N PHE A 84 13.89 4.03 14.96
CA PHE A 84 12.90 3.10 15.53
C PHE A 84 12.89 2.99 17.07
N LEU A 85 13.76 3.70 17.79
CA LEU A 85 13.82 3.61 19.27
C LEU A 85 13.10 4.75 20.00
N ASP A 86 12.79 5.87 19.35
CA ASP A 86 12.03 6.96 19.98
C ASP A 86 10.52 6.67 20.09
N PHE A 87 10.00 5.67 19.36
CA PHE A 87 8.60 5.24 19.46
C PHE A 87 8.32 4.26 20.63
N LEU A 88 9.34 3.83 21.37
CA LEU A 88 9.20 2.91 22.51
C LEU A 88 9.32 3.59 23.89
N SER A 89 9.44 4.91 23.94
CA SER A 89 9.55 5.66 25.21
C SER A 89 8.20 5.92 25.91
N ALA A 90 7.07 5.67 25.25
CA ALA A 90 5.73 5.80 25.85
C ALA A 90 5.23 4.43 26.33
N ALA A 91 5.83 3.91 27.42
CA ALA A 91 5.28 2.76 28.11
C ALA A 91 3.91 3.13 28.72
N PRO A 92 2.82 2.39 28.46
CA PRO A 92 1.59 2.56 29.22
C PRO A 92 1.84 2.14 30.68
N GLU A 93 1.46 2.97 31.64
CA GLU A 93 1.39 2.54 33.04
C GLU A 93 0.24 1.55 33.20
N PHE A 94 0.56 0.25 33.19
CA PHE A 94 -0.40 -0.81 33.46
C PHE A 94 -0.53 -1.05 34.97
N GLU A 95 -1.75 -0.96 35.51
CA GLU A 95 -2.05 -1.52 36.84
C GLU A 95 -1.89 -3.04 36.80
N ILE A 96 -0.91 -3.56 37.54
CA ILE A 96 -0.65 -4.99 37.66
C ILE A 96 -1.64 -5.60 38.66
N ILE A 97 -2.42 -6.59 38.21
CA ILE A 97 -3.32 -7.37 39.07
C ILE A 97 -2.51 -8.34 39.93
N ASP A 98 -2.66 -8.23 41.26
CA ASP A 98 -1.99 -9.07 42.25
C ASP A 98 -2.68 -10.46 42.35
N PRO A 99 -1.98 -11.60 42.08
CA PRO A 99 -2.61 -12.92 41.94
C PRO A 99 -3.00 -13.61 43.28
N GLY A 100 -3.05 -12.87 44.40
CA GLY A 100 -3.11 -13.44 45.74
C GLY A 100 -4.48 -13.56 46.42
N THR A 101 -5.58 -13.04 45.87
CA THR A 101 -6.88 -13.03 46.59
C THR A 101 -7.66 -14.33 46.49
N THR A 102 -7.51 -15.20 47.49
CA THR A 102 -8.50 -16.24 47.80
C THR A 102 -9.59 -15.69 48.72
N SER A 103 -10.83 -15.60 48.20
CA SER A 103 -12.02 -15.52 49.03
C SER A 103 -13.13 -16.39 48.48
N THR A 104 -13.70 -17.23 49.34
CA THR A 104 -14.67 -18.26 49.00
C THR A 104 -16.07 -17.70 48.76
N SER A 105 -16.47 -17.53 47.49
CA SER A 105 -17.86 -17.58 47.04
C SER A 105 -17.92 -17.82 45.53
N GLY A 106 -18.72 -18.78 45.07
CA GLY A 106 -18.58 -19.38 43.74
C GLY A 106 -19.15 -18.59 42.56
N GLY A 107 -18.70 -18.96 41.36
CA GLY A 107 -19.51 -18.92 40.14
C GLY A 107 -19.62 -17.61 39.34
N LYS A 108 -18.89 -16.54 39.70
CA LYS A 108 -19.02 -15.24 38.98
C LYS A 108 -17.72 -14.55 38.51
N GLY A 109 -16.54 -14.96 38.99
CA GLY A 109 -15.25 -14.36 38.61
C GLY A 109 -14.69 -14.77 37.23
N GLU A 110 -15.09 -15.94 36.72
CA GLU A 110 -14.59 -16.46 35.44
C GLU A 110 -15.05 -15.63 34.23
N ARG A 111 -16.27 -15.04 34.28
CA ARG A 111 -16.81 -14.27 33.16
C ARG A 111 -16.04 -12.97 32.94
N THR A 112 -15.68 -12.26 34.01
CA THR A 112 -14.91 -11.02 33.93
C THR A 112 -13.48 -11.25 33.45
N LEU A 113 -12.83 -12.35 33.87
CA LEU A 113 -11.49 -12.69 33.36
C LEU A 113 -11.54 -13.12 31.89
N ALA A 114 -12.57 -13.89 31.48
CA ALA A 114 -12.77 -14.29 30.09
C ALA A 114 -13.08 -13.10 29.18
N GLU A 115 -13.90 -12.13 29.62
CA GLU A 115 -14.19 -10.90 28.88
C GLU A 115 -12.95 -10.00 28.75
N ALA A 116 -12.17 -9.83 29.84
CA ALA A 116 -10.91 -9.09 29.81
C ALA A 116 -9.87 -9.75 28.89
N LEU A 117 -9.68 -11.08 28.99
CA LEU A 117 -8.80 -11.83 28.09
C LEU A 117 -9.27 -11.75 26.63
N LYS A 118 -10.58 -11.79 26.38
CA LYS A 118 -11.13 -11.64 25.03
C LYS A 118 -10.84 -10.25 24.45
N GLY A 119 -11.01 -9.20 25.24
CA GLY A 119 -10.63 -7.83 24.84
C GLY A 119 -9.13 -7.71 24.52
N THR A 120 -8.26 -8.22 25.40
CA THR A 120 -6.81 -8.22 25.18
C THR A 120 -6.40 -9.05 23.97
N VAL A 121 -7.03 -10.20 23.72
CA VAL A 121 -6.79 -11.03 22.53
C VAL A 121 -7.26 -10.33 21.26
N SER A 122 -8.42 -9.65 21.26
CA SER A 122 -8.86 -8.85 20.10
C SER A 122 -7.88 -7.71 19.80
N ILE A 123 -7.44 -6.95 20.80
CA ILE A 123 -6.47 -5.85 20.61
C ILE A 123 -5.11 -6.38 20.11
N LEU A 124 -4.66 -7.53 20.62
CA LEU A 124 -3.44 -8.18 20.13
C LEU A 124 -3.62 -8.78 18.72
N SER A 125 -4.83 -9.20 18.34
CA SER A 125 -5.15 -9.64 16.97
C SER A 125 -5.09 -8.47 16.00
N GLU A 126 -5.83 -7.38 16.27
CA GLU A 126 -5.84 -6.16 15.43
C GLU A 126 -4.44 -5.55 15.29
N GLY A 127 -3.64 -5.57 16.37
CA GLY A 127 -2.24 -5.15 16.34
C GLY A 127 -1.33 -6.09 15.52
N ALA A 128 -1.51 -7.41 15.66
CA ALA A 128 -0.75 -8.40 14.88
C ALA A 128 -1.14 -8.41 13.40
N GLU A 129 -2.42 -8.17 13.08
CA GLU A 129 -2.95 -8.03 11.73
C GLU A 129 -2.20 -6.94 10.96
N GLN A 130 -2.09 -5.73 11.52
CA GLN A 130 -1.35 -4.64 10.87
C GLN A 130 0.15 -4.96 10.71
N ILE A 131 0.77 -5.62 11.71
CA ILE A 131 2.18 -6.02 11.64
C ILE A 131 2.41 -7.05 10.53
N VAL A 132 1.51 -8.02 10.33
CA VAL A 132 1.74 -9.16 9.43
C VAL A 132 1.17 -8.96 8.02
N ILE A 133 0.12 -8.13 7.84
CA ILE A 133 -0.27 -7.62 6.51
C ILE A 133 0.90 -6.83 5.89
N GLY A 134 1.69 -6.11 6.70
CA GLY A 134 2.93 -5.47 6.25
C GLY A 134 4.04 -6.45 5.81
N MET A 135 3.98 -7.72 6.20
CA MET A 135 5.04 -8.73 5.97
C MET A 135 4.74 -9.74 4.86
N SER A 136 3.49 -9.85 4.40
CA SER A 136 3.15 -10.70 3.25
C SER A 136 3.71 -10.10 1.97
N VAL A 137 4.29 -10.93 1.09
CA VAL A 137 5.01 -10.48 -0.12
C VAL A 137 4.64 -11.32 -1.33
N HIS A 138 4.16 -10.67 -2.37
CA HIS A 138 3.91 -11.24 -3.70
C HIS A 138 5.17 -11.27 -4.55
N LYS A 139 5.29 -12.29 -5.41
CA LYS A 139 6.32 -12.37 -6.45
C LYS A 139 5.71 -12.19 -7.84
N PHE A 140 6.05 -11.09 -8.50
CA PHE A 140 5.65 -10.78 -9.89
C PHE A 140 6.89 -10.75 -10.79
N GLY A 141 7.14 -11.86 -11.50
CA GLY A 141 8.42 -12.06 -12.20
C GLY A 141 9.58 -12.05 -11.20
N GLU A 142 10.53 -11.12 -11.37
CA GLU A 142 11.65 -10.92 -10.44
C GLU A 142 11.29 -10.05 -9.22
N TYR A 143 10.18 -9.31 -9.27
CA TYR A 143 9.84 -8.30 -8.27
C TYR A 143 9.15 -8.90 -7.06
N LYS A 144 9.48 -8.36 -5.89
CA LYS A 144 8.83 -8.65 -4.60
C LYS A 144 8.06 -7.41 -4.16
N VAL A 145 6.76 -7.53 -3.99
CA VAL A 145 5.86 -6.42 -3.62
C VAL A 145 5.13 -6.79 -2.35
N SER A 146 5.12 -5.95 -1.32
CA SER A 146 4.35 -6.26 -0.10
C SER A 146 2.85 -6.24 -0.38
N GLN A 147 2.09 -7.03 0.40
CA GLN A 147 0.62 -7.05 0.35
C GLN A 147 0.08 -5.64 0.46
N HIS A 148 0.52 -4.87 1.46
CA HIS A 148 0.14 -3.47 1.63
C HIS A 148 0.35 -2.63 0.37
N ILE A 149 1.57 -2.58 -0.21
CA ILE A 149 1.81 -1.78 -1.42
C ILE A 149 0.94 -2.26 -2.59
N ALA A 150 0.76 -3.57 -2.75
CA ALA A 150 -0.07 -4.12 -3.80
C ALA A 150 -1.56 -3.75 -3.63
N SER A 151 -2.12 -3.90 -2.42
CA SER A 151 -3.51 -3.54 -2.12
C SER A 151 -3.77 -2.04 -2.26
N GLU A 152 -2.83 -1.17 -1.89
CA GLU A 152 -2.96 0.28 -2.04
C GLU A 152 -2.92 0.71 -3.53
N ILE A 153 -2.10 0.06 -4.37
CA ILE A 153 -2.14 0.27 -5.84
C ILE A 153 -3.45 -0.23 -6.43
N LEU A 154 -3.96 -1.39 -5.99
CA LEU A 154 -5.26 -1.90 -6.45
C LEU A 154 -6.43 -1.01 -6.03
N ARG A 155 -6.39 -0.45 -4.81
CA ARG A 155 -7.38 0.54 -4.37
C ARG A 155 -7.33 1.79 -5.25
N ALA A 156 -6.15 2.34 -5.49
CA ALA A 156 -5.98 3.50 -6.37
C ALA A 156 -6.47 3.23 -7.81
N ALA A 157 -6.15 2.06 -8.39
CA ALA A 157 -6.61 1.65 -9.71
C ALA A 157 -8.15 1.58 -9.79
N LYS A 158 -8.77 0.93 -8.80
CA LYS A 158 -10.24 0.82 -8.69
C LYS A 158 -10.91 2.18 -8.54
N ASP A 159 -10.45 2.99 -7.59
CA ASP A 159 -11.10 4.27 -7.23
C ASP A 159 -10.96 5.31 -8.35
N THR A 160 -9.90 5.22 -9.16
CA THR A 160 -9.68 6.09 -10.34
C THR A 160 -10.17 5.49 -11.66
N GLN A 161 -10.63 4.24 -11.68
CA GLN A 161 -10.99 3.47 -12.88
C GLN A 161 -9.83 3.35 -13.90
N PHE A 162 -8.59 3.27 -13.40
CA PHE A 162 -7.38 3.08 -14.22
C PHE A 162 -6.98 1.60 -14.29
N PRO A 163 -6.48 1.06 -15.42
CA PRO A 163 -6.10 -0.34 -15.53
C PRO A 163 -5.03 -0.75 -14.51
N ALA A 164 -5.36 -1.71 -13.65
CA ALA A 164 -4.53 -2.10 -12.50
C ALA A 164 -3.16 -2.65 -12.94
N ASP A 165 -3.14 -3.56 -13.91
CA ASP A 165 -1.92 -4.13 -14.49
C ASP A 165 -0.95 -3.07 -15.03
N THR A 166 -1.49 -2.00 -15.61
CA THR A 166 -0.78 -0.85 -16.16
C THR A 166 -0.25 0.03 -15.04
N LEU A 167 -1.00 0.25 -13.96
CA LEU A 167 -0.54 1.01 -12.79
C LEU A 167 0.61 0.29 -12.07
N PHE A 168 0.53 -1.04 -11.93
CA PHE A 168 1.63 -1.88 -11.44
C PHE A 168 2.85 -1.85 -12.37
N ALA A 169 2.65 -1.90 -13.70
CA ALA A 169 3.73 -1.79 -14.68
C ALA A 169 4.46 -0.44 -14.61
N ILE A 170 3.74 0.65 -14.27
CA ILE A 170 4.32 1.98 -14.04
C ILE A 170 5.10 2.00 -12.71
N ALA A 171 4.53 1.50 -11.61
CA ALA A 171 5.23 1.40 -10.32
C ALA A 171 6.51 0.56 -10.37
N GLU A 172 6.50 -0.56 -11.11
CA GLU A 172 7.70 -1.36 -11.39
C GLU A 172 8.77 -0.51 -12.07
N LYS A 173 8.38 0.23 -13.11
CA LYS A 173 9.27 1.04 -13.93
C LYS A 173 9.81 2.25 -13.17
N GLU A 174 8.99 2.94 -12.39
CA GLU A 174 9.38 4.19 -11.73
C GLU A 174 10.16 3.97 -10.43
N SER A 175 9.77 3.01 -9.59
CA SER A 175 10.47 2.77 -8.32
C SER A 175 10.84 1.33 -8.02
N SER A 176 10.51 0.37 -8.89
CA SER A 176 10.58 -1.06 -8.54
C SER A 176 9.80 -1.38 -7.25
N PHE A 177 8.68 -0.68 -7.06
CA PHE A 177 7.80 -0.71 -5.88
C PHE A 177 8.38 -0.12 -4.58
N ASP A 178 9.55 0.52 -4.61
CA ASP A 178 10.08 1.24 -3.44
C ASP A 178 9.37 2.60 -3.25
N ILE A 179 8.58 2.72 -2.18
CA ILE A 179 7.91 3.97 -1.77
C ILE A 179 8.88 5.06 -1.29
N ASN A 180 10.15 4.72 -1.05
CA ASN A 180 11.20 5.64 -0.62
C ASN A 180 12.17 6.02 -1.75
N ASN A 181 12.00 5.48 -2.96
CA ASN A 181 12.93 5.66 -4.06
C ASN A 181 13.14 7.15 -4.37
N ARG A 182 14.40 7.59 -4.32
CA ARG A 182 14.82 8.97 -4.57
C ARG A 182 16.07 8.97 -5.44
N PRO A 183 15.99 9.38 -6.72
CA PRO A 183 17.15 9.47 -7.59
C PRO A 183 18.19 10.48 -7.05
N PRO A 184 19.49 10.30 -7.34
CA PRO A 184 20.54 11.20 -6.83
C PRO A 184 20.48 12.65 -7.31
N LYS A 185 19.58 12.98 -8.26
CA LYS A 185 19.41 14.31 -8.86
C LYS A 185 17.95 14.59 -9.16
N GLY A 186 17.53 15.84 -8.96
CA GLY A 186 16.15 16.27 -9.11
C GLY A 186 15.33 15.99 -7.85
N SER A 187 14.02 16.06 -7.97
CA SER A 187 13.10 15.93 -6.85
C SER A 187 12.01 14.87 -7.06
N ALA A 188 12.27 13.89 -7.91
CA ALA A 188 11.44 12.69 -7.99
C ALA A 188 11.49 11.94 -6.65
N LEU A 189 10.32 11.51 -6.16
CA LEU A 189 10.18 10.74 -4.93
C LEU A 189 9.04 9.73 -5.04
N GLY A 190 9.24 8.57 -4.42
CA GLY A 190 8.20 7.59 -4.13
C GLY A 190 7.75 6.75 -5.31
N LEU A 191 6.64 6.04 -5.10
CA LEU A 191 6.17 4.94 -5.95
C LEU A 191 6.03 5.34 -7.43
N MET A 192 5.47 6.52 -7.69
CA MET A 192 5.23 7.05 -9.03
C MET A 192 6.20 8.18 -9.43
N GLN A 193 7.33 8.33 -8.71
CA GLN A 193 8.43 9.27 -9.01
C GLN A 193 8.00 10.74 -9.25
N PHE A 194 7.01 11.21 -8.50
CA PHE A 194 6.50 12.57 -8.63
C PHE A 194 7.57 13.64 -8.33
N LEU A 195 7.71 14.61 -9.23
CA LEU A 195 8.47 15.85 -9.02
C LEU A 195 7.68 16.82 -8.13
N ASP A 196 8.36 17.69 -7.37
CA ASP A 196 7.69 18.59 -6.40
C ASP A 196 6.56 19.42 -7.02
N GLN A 197 6.83 20.12 -8.14
CA GLN A 197 5.84 20.98 -8.80
C GLN A 197 4.65 20.17 -9.35
N THR A 198 4.90 19.02 -9.95
CA THR A 198 3.85 18.15 -10.51
C THR A 198 3.02 17.49 -9.40
N TRP A 199 3.62 17.27 -8.22
CA TRP A 199 2.89 16.82 -7.04
C TRP A 199 1.96 17.91 -6.50
N LEU A 200 2.47 19.13 -6.29
CA LEU A 200 1.65 20.24 -5.79
C LEU A 200 0.53 20.61 -6.78
N GLU A 201 0.77 20.53 -8.10
CA GLU A 201 -0.27 20.64 -9.13
C GLU A 201 -1.33 19.54 -8.99
N ALA A 202 -0.92 18.28 -8.82
CA ALA A 202 -1.84 17.14 -8.67
C ALA A 202 -2.67 17.20 -7.39
N VAL A 203 -2.05 17.51 -6.25
CA VAL A 203 -2.73 17.69 -4.96
C VAL A 203 -3.70 18.87 -5.05
N LYS A 204 -3.29 20.01 -5.60
CA LYS A 204 -4.21 21.15 -5.74
C LYS A 204 -5.41 20.85 -6.64
N LYS A 205 -5.22 20.03 -7.69
CA LYS A 205 -6.27 19.77 -8.68
C LYS A 205 -7.21 18.61 -8.31
N TYR A 206 -6.70 17.56 -7.67
CA TYR A 206 -7.45 16.33 -7.38
C TYR A 206 -7.36 15.86 -5.92
N GLY A 207 -6.53 16.48 -5.09
CA GLY A 207 -6.25 16.01 -3.72
C GLY A 207 -7.50 15.88 -2.86
N ALA A 208 -8.47 16.79 -3.00
CA ALA A 208 -9.76 16.73 -2.31
C ALA A 208 -10.56 15.44 -2.60
N GLU A 209 -10.40 14.82 -3.77
CA GLU A 209 -11.03 13.52 -4.10
C GLU A 209 -10.47 12.36 -3.25
N PHE A 210 -9.26 12.53 -2.70
CA PHE A 210 -8.51 11.51 -1.96
C PHE A 210 -8.19 11.93 -0.51
N GLY A 211 -8.95 12.86 0.05
CA GLY A 211 -8.81 13.30 1.44
C GLY A 211 -7.76 14.39 1.71
N LEU A 212 -7.07 14.90 0.68
CA LEU A 212 -6.11 16.02 0.77
C LEU A 212 -6.77 17.38 0.49
N GLY A 213 -7.97 17.60 1.05
CA GLY A 213 -8.73 18.84 0.82
C GLY A 213 -8.03 20.06 1.40
N ASP A 214 -7.69 19.99 2.69
CA ASP A 214 -7.03 21.07 3.43
C ASP A 214 -5.64 21.39 2.81
N GLU A 215 -4.87 20.37 2.43
CA GLU A 215 -3.61 20.55 1.70
C GLU A 215 -3.79 21.24 0.35
N ALA A 216 -4.83 20.89 -0.41
CA ALA A 216 -5.11 21.49 -1.71
C ALA A 216 -5.46 22.99 -1.60
N GLU A 217 -6.05 23.43 -0.48
CA GLU A 217 -6.33 24.84 -0.20
C GLU A 217 -5.06 25.64 0.13
N LEU A 218 -4.12 25.04 0.88
CA LEU A 218 -2.83 25.66 1.24
C LEU A 218 -1.95 25.98 0.02
N ILE A 219 -2.03 25.18 -1.04
CA ILE A 219 -1.23 25.37 -2.26
C ILE A 219 -1.70 26.63 -3.01
N ARG A 220 -0.78 27.57 -3.20
CA ARG A 220 -0.97 28.78 -4.00
C ARG A 220 -0.33 28.62 -5.38
N THR A 221 -0.82 29.37 -6.35
CA THR A 221 -0.24 29.46 -7.70
C THR A 221 0.26 30.87 -7.98
N ARG A 222 1.29 30.99 -8.81
CA ARG A 222 1.73 32.27 -9.41
C ARG A 222 2.20 32.05 -10.86
N PRO A 223 2.07 33.05 -11.75
CA PRO A 223 2.59 32.94 -13.11
C PRO A 223 4.12 32.77 -13.15
N GLU A 224 4.60 31.78 -13.90
CA GLU A 224 6.01 31.54 -14.23
C GLU A 224 6.15 31.40 -15.74
N GLY A 225 6.15 32.54 -16.44
CA GLY A 225 6.21 32.61 -17.90
C GLY A 225 4.95 32.06 -18.57
N LYS A 226 5.02 30.83 -19.09
CA LYS A 226 3.89 30.11 -19.73
C LYS A 226 3.31 28.99 -18.86
N ARG A 227 3.68 28.94 -17.59
CA ARG A 227 3.29 27.89 -16.63
C ARG A 227 2.85 28.53 -15.32
N GLU A 228 2.18 27.76 -14.49
CA GLU A 228 1.92 28.12 -13.11
C GLU A 228 2.95 27.45 -12.20
N HIS A 229 3.52 28.24 -11.29
CA HIS A 229 4.37 27.75 -10.23
C HIS A 229 3.52 27.52 -8.99
N HIS A 230 3.52 26.29 -8.49
CA HIS A 230 2.75 25.87 -7.33
C HIS A 230 3.64 25.92 -6.08
N PHE A 231 3.17 26.49 -4.99
CA PHE A 231 3.95 26.62 -3.75
C PHE A 231 3.03 26.69 -2.54
N VAL A 232 3.56 26.39 -1.35
CA VAL A 232 2.91 26.70 -0.07
C VAL A 232 3.70 27.82 0.61
N GLU A 233 2.99 28.70 1.33
CA GLU A 233 3.60 29.87 1.99
C GLU A 233 4.50 29.45 3.15
N ASP A 234 4.01 28.54 4.01
CA ASP A 234 4.82 27.89 5.04
C ASP A 234 5.66 26.74 4.46
N LYS A 235 6.95 26.70 4.81
CA LYS A 235 7.91 25.72 4.28
C LYS A 235 7.88 24.36 4.97
N ALA A 236 7.43 24.29 6.22
CA ALA A 236 7.21 23.03 6.91
C ALA A 236 5.97 22.33 6.34
N GLU A 237 4.88 23.08 6.10
CA GLU A 237 3.69 22.55 5.43
C GLU A 237 3.98 22.14 3.97
N GLU A 238 4.76 22.93 3.21
CA GLU A 238 5.19 22.52 1.87
C GLU A 238 5.93 21.18 1.91
N GLN A 239 6.87 21.01 2.85
CA GLN A 239 7.61 19.75 2.99
C GLN A 239 6.71 18.59 3.43
N ARG A 240 5.77 18.81 4.37
CA ARG A 240 4.80 17.80 4.81
C ARG A 240 3.96 17.29 3.64
N ILE A 241 3.39 18.21 2.85
CA ILE A 241 2.63 17.89 1.64
C ILE A 241 3.50 17.13 0.63
N LEU A 242 4.77 17.53 0.47
CA LEU A 242 5.71 16.88 -0.44
C LEU A 242 6.15 15.47 0.00
N GLU A 243 6.11 15.11 1.29
CA GLU A 243 6.41 13.75 1.74
C GLU A 243 5.26 12.75 1.50
N PHE A 244 4.02 13.22 1.29
CA PHE A 244 2.88 12.37 0.91
C PHE A 244 3.07 11.61 -0.41
N ARG A 245 4.10 11.93 -1.21
CA ARG A 245 4.55 11.11 -2.36
C ARG A 245 5.00 9.69 -1.98
N ARG A 246 5.36 9.46 -0.71
CA ARG A 246 5.69 8.15 -0.15
C ARG A 246 4.47 7.31 0.19
N ASP A 247 3.30 7.92 0.36
CA ASP A 247 2.08 7.16 0.56
C ASP A 247 1.75 6.38 -0.73
N PRO A 248 1.69 5.04 -0.70
CA PRO A 248 1.55 4.24 -1.90
C PRO A 248 0.20 4.50 -2.62
N TYR A 249 -0.87 4.79 -1.88
CA TYR A 249 -2.18 5.06 -2.47
C TYR A 249 -2.27 6.46 -3.06
N LEU A 250 -1.89 7.51 -2.32
CA LEU A 250 -1.93 8.89 -2.83
C LEU A 250 -1.00 9.05 -4.03
N SER A 251 0.20 8.44 -3.99
CA SER A 251 1.14 8.41 -5.11
C SER A 251 0.53 7.73 -6.34
N ALA A 252 -0.14 6.58 -6.17
CA ALA A 252 -0.78 5.85 -7.27
C ALA A 252 -2.04 6.54 -7.82
N ALA A 253 -2.93 7.02 -6.95
CA ALA A 253 -4.21 7.63 -7.33
C ALA A 253 -4.02 8.97 -8.05
N LEU A 254 -3.14 9.84 -7.54
CA LEU A 254 -2.84 11.11 -8.20
C LEU A 254 -2.07 10.91 -9.52
N ALA A 255 -1.24 9.85 -9.63
CA ALA A 255 -0.63 9.48 -10.91
C ALA A 255 -1.70 9.04 -11.93
N ALA A 256 -2.61 8.15 -11.55
CA ALA A 256 -3.69 7.67 -12.40
C ALA A 256 -4.59 8.83 -12.89
N LYS A 257 -5.02 9.73 -11.99
CA LYS A 257 -5.80 10.93 -12.36
C LYS A 257 -5.07 11.86 -13.33
N ASN A 258 -3.76 12.07 -13.14
CA ASN A 258 -2.94 12.83 -14.08
C ASN A 258 -2.87 12.17 -15.46
N LEU A 259 -2.73 10.85 -15.52
CA LEU A 259 -2.69 10.11 -16.78
C LEU A 259 -4.03 10.09 -17.50
N LEU A 260 -5.15 9.97 -16.78
CA LEU A 260 -6.50 10.05 -17.35
C LEU A 260 -6.79 11.45 -17.90
N ALA A 261 -6.50 12.52 -17.16
CA ALA A 261 -6.67 13.88 -17.66
C ALA A 261 -5.73 14.19 -18.85
N ALA A 262 -4.54 13.58 -18.89
CA ALA A 262 -3.66 13.66 -20.04
C ALA A 262 -4.21 12.90 -21.25
N LYS A 263 -4.76 11.69 -21.05
CA LYS A 263 -5.46 10.90 -22.08
C LYS A 263 -6.61 11.71 -22.69
N GLU A 264 -7.52 12.25 -21.88
CA GLU A 264 -8.63 13.08 -22.33
C GLU A 264 -8.16 14.28 -23.18
N SER A 265 -7.13 15.00 -22.71
CA SER A 265 -6.54 16.14 -23.44
C SER A 265 -5.86 15.74 -24.76
N ILE A 266 -5.30 14.53 -24.83
CA ILE A 266 -4.70 13.95 -26.04
C ILE A 266 -5.78 13.56 -27.03
N GLU A 267 -6.79 12.81 -26.60
CA GLU A 267 -7.90 12.34 -27.42
C GLU A 267 -8.72 13.51 -27.99
N ALA A 268 -8.99 14.53 -27.19
CA ALA A 268 -9.69 15.74 -27.63
C ALA A 268 -8.91 16.53 -28.69
N ARG A 269 -7.57 16.51 -28.68
CA ARG A 269 -6.74 17.15 -29.72
C ARG A 269 -6.59 16.30 -30.98
N LEU A 270 -6.55 14.98 -30.84
CA LEU A 270 -6.32 14.06 -31.95
C LEU A 270 -7.62 13.58 -32.60
N GLU A 271 -8.78 13.90 -32.03
CA GLU A 271 -10.11 13.43 -32.43
C GLU A 271 -10.17 11.89 -32.54
N LYS A 272 -9.36 11.20 -31.72
CA LYS A 272 -9.08 9.77 -31.81
C LYS A 272 -8.83 9.20 -30.42
N ALA A 273 -9.41 8.04 -30.14
CA ALA A 273 -9.19 7.31 -28.89
C ALA A 273 -7.72 6.85 -28.76
N MET A 274 -7.19 6.95 -27.54
CA MET A 274 -5.83 6.59 -27.18
C MET A 274 -5.78 5.14 -26.70
N ASP A 275 -4.86 4.35 -27.26
CA ASP A 275 -4.65 2.95 -26.89
C ASP A 275 -4.17 2.84 -25.43
N GLU A 276 -4.69 1.88 -24.66
CA GLU A 276 -4.33 1.68 -23.25
C GLU A 276 -2.82 1.48 -23.06
N ARG A 277 -2.17 0.85 -24.03
CA ARG A 277 -0.71 0.61 -24.01
C ARG A 277 0.13 1.87 -24.21
N ASP A 278 -0.52 2.97 -24.59
CA ASP A 278 0.10 4.29 -24.71
C ASP A 278 -0.13 5.15 -23.43
N LEU A 279 -0.88 4.69 -22.43
CA LEU A 279 -1.21 5.45 -21.20
C LEU A 279 0.01 5.94 -20.41
N TYR A 280 1.18 5.32 -20.56
CA TYR A 280 2.43 5.76 -19.95
C TYR A 280 3.13 6.91 -20.73
N LEU A 281 2.80 7.14 -22.01
CA LEU A 281 3.43 8.18 -22.83
C LEU A 281 3.38 9.59 -22.20
N PRO A 282 2.29 10.05 -21.55
CA PRO A 282 2.25 11.37 -20.94
C PRO A 282 3.21 11.51 -19.75
N HIS A 283 3.50 10.43 -19.01
CA HIS A 283 4.50 10.45 -17.94
C HIS A 283 5.90 10.70 -18.52
N PHE A 284 6.26 9.97 -19.59
CA PHE A 284 7.59 10.04 -20.18
C PHE A 284 7.84 11.29 -21.06
N LEU A 285 6.84 11.75 -21.81
CA LEU A 285 6.97 12.84 -22.79
C LEU A 285 6.24 14.14 -22.41
N GLY A 286 5.44 14.12 -21.33
CA GLY A 286 4.39 15.11 -21.08
C GLY A 286 3.23 14.96 -22.07
N THR A 287 2.03 15.40 -21.69
CA THR A 287 0.80 15.39 -22.52
C THR A 287 1.04 15.93 -23.94
N ASN A 288 1.81 17.01 -24.05
CA ASN A 288 2.15 17.63 -25.34
C ASN A 288 3.11 16.80 -26.21
N GLY A 289 4.09 16.13 -25.60
CA GLY A 289 5.00 15.25 -26.32
C GLY A 289 4.32 13.94 -26.74
N ALA A 290 3.45 13.41 -25.88
CA ALA A 290 2.68 12.20 -26.15
C ALA A 290 1.75 12.36 -27.37
N ALA A 291 0.88 13.37 -27.41
CA ALA A 291 0.03 13.60 -28.59
C ALA A 291 0.84 13.97 -29.85
N THR A 292 1.99 14.66 -29.71
CA THR A 292 2.90 14.88 -30.84
C THR A 292 3.46 13.55 -31.38
N LEU A 293 3.79 12.59 -30.50
CA LEU A 293 4.24 11.26 -30.90
C LEU A 293 3.13 10.51 -31.64
N LEU A 294 1.93 10.48 -31.08
CA LEU A 294 0.80 9.74 -31.64
C LEU A 294 0.38 10.28 -33.02
N SER A 295 0.24 11.60 -33.20
CA SER A 295 -0.07 12.16 -34.54
C SER A 295 1.05 11.90 -35.55
N ASN A 296 2.34 12.02 -35.16
CA ASN A 296 3.43 11.77 -36.08
C ASN A 296 3.69 10.27 -36.34
N ALA A 297 3.20 9.36 -35.47
CA ALA A 297 3.23 7.92 -35.73
C ALA A 297 2.27 7.55 -36.86
N ASP A 298 1.08 8.18 -36.92
CA ASP A 298 0.14 8.01 -38.02
C ASP A 298 0.58 8.77 -39.29
N GLU A 299 0.90 10.07 -39.18
CA GLU A 299 1.17 10.93 -40.34
C GLU A 299 2.57 10.72 -40.97
N LYS A 300 3.59 10.48 -40.12
CA LYS A 300 5.01 10.56 -40.49
C LYS A 300 5.85 9.43 -39.85
N PRO A 301 5.41 8.15 -39.91
CA PRO A 301 6.07 7.03 -39.20
C PRO A 301 7.55 6.85 -39.53
N ASN A 302 7.97 7.25 -40.72
CA ASN A 302 9.34 7.15 -41.24
C ASN A 302 10.25 8.36 -40.91
N ALA A 303 9.71 9.44 -40.32
CA ALA A 303 10.52 10.58 -39.88
C ALA A 303 11.44 10.19 -38.71
N THR A 304 12.56 10.89 -38.53
CA THR A 304 13.53 10.57 -37.46
C THR A 304 13.04 11.07 -36.10
N ALA A 305 12.80 10.17 -35.13
CA ALA A 305 12.19 10.53 -33.84
C ALA A 305 13.02 11.55 -33.04
N SER A 306 14.34 11.44 -33.08
CA SER A 306 15.28 12.37 -32.44
C SER A 306 15.16 13.83 -32.90
N LYS A 307 14.69 14.06 -34.14
CA LYS A 307 14.48 15.41 -34.70
C LYS A 307 13.20 16.06 -34.18
N ILE A 308 12.18 15.25 -33.86
CA ILE A 308 10.92 15.71 -33.27
C ILE A 308 11.07 15.90 -31.75
N PHE A 309 11.83 15.02 -31.09
CA PHE A 309 12.03 15.05 -29.63
C PHE A 309 13.49 15.32 -29.21
N PRO A 310 14.14 16.41 -29.68
CA PRO A 310 15.58 16.61 -29.48
C PRO A 310 15.99 16.71 -28.02
N LYS A 311 15.14 17.31 -27.16
CA LYS A 311 15.39 17.38 -25.71
C LYS A 311 15.37 16.00 -25.05
N ALA A 312 14.36 15.17 -25.37
CA ALA A 312 14.24 13.82 -24.82
C ALA A 312 15.37 12.92 -25.34
N ALA A 313 15.72 13.02 -26.62
CA ALA A 313 16.79 12.27 -27.26
C ALA A 313 18.18 12.60 -26.68
N ARG A 314 18.42 13.86 -26.26
CA ARG A 314 19.68 14.26 -25.62
C ARG A 314 19.91 13.58 -24.26
N PHE A 315 18.86 13.37 -23.49
CA PHE A 315 18.94 12.75 -22.16
C PHE A 315 18.75 11.24 -22.18
N ASN A 316 18.05 10.70 -23.19
CA ASN A 316 17.68 9.29 -23.29
C ASN A 316 18.22 8.64 -24.57
N THR A 317 19.47 8.92 -24.96
CA THR A 317 20.05 8.52 -26.28
C THR A 317 19.80 7.05 -26.65
N ALA A 318 19.81 6.15 -25.67
CA ALA A 318 19.58 4.71 -25.88
C ALA A 318 18.16 4.39 -26.38
N ILE A 319 17.11 5.07 -25.91
CA ILE A 319 15.73 4.76 -26.31
C ILE A 319 15.38 5.27 -27.73
N PHE A 320 16.16 6.23 -28.23
CA PHE A 320 16.04 6.80 -29.58
C PHE A 320 16.92 6.11 -30.64
N ARG A 321 17.59 5.00 -30.29
CA ARG A 321 18.51 4.28 -31.17
C ARG A 321 18.34 2.76 -31.12
N ALA A 322 18.71 2.10 -32.20
CA ALA A 322 18.97 0.66 -32.27
C ALA A 322 20.16 0.42 -33.21
N GLU A 323 21.09 -0.47 -32.83
CA GLU A 323 22.24 -0.83 -33.67
C GLU A 323 23.02 0.41 -34.19
N GLY A 324 23.21 1.40 -33.31
CA GLY A 324 23.83 2.69 -33.64
C GLY A 324 22.98 3.67 -34.45
N LYS A 325 21.99 3.18 -35.21
CA LYS A 325 21.07 3.98 -36.04
C LYS A 325 20.02 4.69 -35.19
N GLN A 326 19.52 5.82 -35.69
CA GLN A 326 18.44 6.58 -35.05
C GLN A 326 17.08 5.97 -35.45
N LEU A 327 16.17 5.84 -34.50
CA LEU A 327 14.84 5.30 -34.74
C LEU A 327 13.96 6.27 -35.54
N THR A 328 13.06 5.70 -36.35
CA THR A 328 11.92 6.45 -36.89
C THR A 328 10.85 6.70 -35.80
N VAL A 329 9.86 7.56 -36.08
CA VAL A 329 8.75 7.83 -35.16
C VAL A 329 7.98 6.55 -34.83
N GLY A 330 7.60 5.76 -35.84
CA GLY A 330 6.89 4.49 -35.62
C GLY A 330 7.72 3.47 -34.85
N GLN A 331 9.02 3.37 -35.12
CA GLN A 331 9.93 2.50 -34.36
C GLN A 331 10.11 2.95 -32.90
N PHE A 332 10.11 4.25 -32.64
CA PHE A 332 10.21 4.82 -31.30
C PHE A 332 8.91 4.60 -30.52
N HIS A 333 7.75 4.83 -31.13
CA HIS A 333 6.44 4.54 -30.54
C HIS A 333 6.30 3.05 -30.21
N GLN A 334 6.59 2.16 -31.15
CA GLN A 334 6.55 0.71 -30.91
C GLN A 334 7.53 0.28 -29.80
N ARG A 335 8.73 0.88 -29.72
CA ARG A 335 9.68 0.59 -28.63
C ARG A 335 9.14 1.01 -27.26
N LEU A 336 8.46 2.14 -27.16
CA LEU A 336 7.80 2.56 -25.91
C LEU A 336 6.64 1.63 -25.54
N ARG A 337 5.81 1.25 -26.53
CA ARG A 337 4.68 0.35 -26.34
C ARG A 337 5.11 -1.03 -25.84
N SER A 338 6.02 -1.70 -26.55
CA SER A 338 6.48 -3.04 -26.17
C SER A 338 7.27 -3.08 -24.86
N PHE A 339 7.84 -1.95 -24.43
CA PHE A 339 8.45 -1.81 -23.11
C PHE A 339 7.43 -1.82 -21.96
N LEU A 340 6.21 -1.31 -22.20
CA LEU A 340 5.10 -1.35 -21.24
C LEU A 340 4.33 -2.68 -21.32
N GLU A 341 4.02 -3.17 -22.53
CA GLU A 341 3.35 -4.48 -22.74
C GLU A 341 4.07 -5.62 -22.01
N ALA A 342 5.41 -5.66 -22.07
CA ALA A 342 6.23 -6.68 -21.39
C ALA A 342 6.22 -6.59 -19.84
N ARG A 343 5.69 -5.50 -19.28
CA ARG A 343 5.47 -5.35 -17.83
C ARG A 343 4.04 -5.66 -17.44
N ILE A 344 3.07 -5.11 -18.17
CA ILE A 344 1.63 -5.40 -18.01
C ILE A 344 1.40 -6.92 -17.91
N GLY A 345 2.01 -7.70 -18.81
CA GLY A 345 1.89 -9.17 -18.80
C GLY A 345 2.40 -9.90 -17.55
N LYS A 346 3.12 -9.24 -16.63
CA LYS A 346 3.53 -9.81 -15.32
C LYS A 346 2.48 -9.62 -14.23
N TYR A 347 1.53 -8.72 -14.44
CA TYR A 347 0.53 -8.29 -13.45
C TYR A 347 -0.90 -8.63 -13.89
N SER A 348 -1.07 -9.45 -14.93
CA SER A 348 -2.39 -9.84 -15.45
C SER A 348 -3.26 -10.63 -14.46
N ASP A 349 -2.65 -11.24 -13.43
CA ASP A 349 -3.33 -11.95 -12.34
C ASP A 349 -3.19 -11.26 -10.96
N VAL A 350 -2.72 -10.00 -10.93
CA VAL A 350 -2.43 -9.24 -9.70
C VAL A 350 -3.63 -9.14 -8.77
N GLU A 351 -4.81 -8.84 -9.32
CA GLU A 351 -6.05 -8.73 -8.54
C GLU A 351 -6.41 -10.03 -7.82
N THR A 352 -6.27 -11.16 -8.52
CA THR A 352 -6.59 -12.48 -7.96
C THR A 352 -5.62 -12.82 -6.84
N ARG A 353 -4.31 -12.68 -7.07
CA ARG A 353 -3.28 -13.03 -6.06
C ARG A 353 -3.38 -12.19 -4.80
N VAL A 354 -3.63 -10.88 -4.92
CA VAL A 354 -3.75 -10.00 -3.76
C VAL A 354 -5.00 -10.34 -2.94
N LYS A 355 -6.15 -10.57 -3.61
CA LYS A 355 -7.41 -10.98 -2.94
C LYS A 355 -7.30 -12.37 -2.29
N GLU A 356 -6.63 -13.33 -2.93
CA GLU A 356 -6.38 -14.66 -2.35
C GLU A 356 -5.52 -14.58 -1.09
N ALA A 357 -4.51 -13.70 -1.08
CA ALA A 357 -3.69 -13.46 0.11
C ALA A 357 -4.48 -12.81 1.26
N ASP A 358 -5.36 -11.84 0.98
CA ASP A 358 -6.26 -11.26 2.00
C ASP A 358 -7.16 -12.35 2.62
N LEU A 359 -7.81 -13.17 1.79
CA LEU A 359 -8.73 -14.23 2.23
C LEU A 359 -8.04 -15.37 3.00
N SER A 360 -6.82 -15.73 2.58
CA SER A 360 -6.00 -16.74 3.28
C SER A 360 -5.64 -16.28 4.70
N TRP A 361 -5.41 -14.98 4.89
CA TRP A 361 -5.09 -14.40 6.19
C TRP A 361 -6.30 -14.33 7.13
N THR A 362 -7.47 -13.89 6.65
CA THR A 362 -8.67 -13.84 7.49
C THR A 362 -9.04 -15.23 8.02
N ALA A 363 -8.98 -16.27 7.18
CA ALA A 363 -9.22 -17.64 7.60
C ALA A 363 -8.20 -18.14 8.63
N GLY A 364 -6.91 -17.82 8.45
CA GLY A 364 -5.85 -18.21 9.40
C GLY A 364 -5.99 -17.55 10.78
N ILE A 365 -6.51 -16.32 10.85
CA ILE A 365 -6.78 -15.61 12.10
C ILE A 365 -8.02 -16.20 12.79
N GLU A 366 -9.09 -16.48 12.05
CA GLU A 366 -10.28 -17.15 12.58
C GLU A 366 -9.93 -18.51 13.22
N ASP A 367 -9.11 -19.32 12.55
CA ASP A 367 -8.60 -20.59 13.07
C ASP A 367 -7.71 -20.41 14.32
N LEU A 368 -6.84 -19.38 14.35
CA LEU A 368 -5.98 -19.08 15.50
C LEU A 368 -6.80 -18.66 16.73
N VAL A 369 -7.76 -17.74 16.54
CA VAL A 369 -8.68 -17.27 17.59
C VAL A 369 -9.54 -18.43 18.09
N TYR A 370 -10.00 -19.30 17.19
CA TYR A 370 -10.77 -20.49 17.53
C TYR A 370 -9.95 -21.52 18.34
N ASP A 371 -8.72 -21.86 17.92
CA ASP A 371 -7.87 -22.80 18.67
C ASP A 371 -7.44 -22.23 20.03
N LEU A 372 -7.13 -20.93 20.10
CA LEU A 372 -6.83 -20.25 21.37
C LEU A 372 -8.03 -20.28 22.32
N GLY A 373 -9.23 -19.95 21.83
CA GLY A 373 -10.48 -20.04 22.59
C GLY A 373 -10.77 -21.47 23.07
N LYS A 374 -10.52 -22.46 22.22
CA LYS A 374 -10.66 -23.90 22.56
C LYS A 374 -9.67 -24.33 23.63
N ARG A 375 -8.40 -23.90 23.56
CA ARG A 375 -7.37 -24.18 24.57
C ARG A 375 -7.71 -23.54 25.92
N LEU A 376 -8.14 -22.28 25.92
CA LEU A 376 -8.58 -21.59 27.14
C LEU A 376 -9.81 -22.29 27.76
N ALA A 377 -10.80 -22.66 26.96
CA ALA A 377 -11.97 -23.41 27.43
C ALA A 377 -11.62 -24.81 27.98
N MET A 378 -10.56 -25.46 27.47
CA MET A 378 -10.04 -26.71 28.05
C MET A 378 -9.24 -26.48 29.33
N ALA A 379 -8.53 -25.35 29.46
CA ALA A 379 -7.79 -24.99 30.66
C ALA A 379 -8.72 -24.65 31.83
N MET A 380 -9.83 -23.94 31.57
CA MET A 380 -10.87 -23.62 32.57
C MET A 380 -11.75 -24.81 32.99
N ARG A 381 -11.60 -25.98 32.35
CA ARG A 381 -12.29 -27.23 32.72
C ARG A 381 -11.44 -28.17 33.58
N ARG A 382 -10.27 -27.73 34.01
CA ARG A 382 -9.35 -28.44 34.91
C ARG A 382 -9.24 -27.71 36.24
#